data_AF-A0ABD0R4K3-F1
#
_entry.id   AF-A0ABD0R4K3-F1
#
_cell.length_a   1.000
_cell.length_b   1.000
_cell.length_c   1.000
_cell.angle_alpha   90.00
_cell.angle_beta   90.00
_cell.angle_gamma   90.00
#
_symmetry.space_group_name_H-M   'P 1'
#
loop_
_entity.id
_entity.type
_entity.pdbx_description
1 polymer ?
#
loop_
_entity_poly.entity_id
_entity_poly.type
_entity_poly.pdbx_seq_one_letter_code
_entity_poly.pdbx_strand_id
1 'polypeptide(L)'
;RKLRKIGQMKGPEEVGPAQGPSEAIQCLSPKPSLTFHSQLIFLNILEAIEPEVVNAGHDHAQPDSAAALLTSLNELGERQLVKVVKWAKGLP
;
A
#
# COMPACT_ATOMS: atom_id res chain seq x y z
N ARG A 1 12.39 39.41 0.30
CA ARG A 1 11.40 39.17 1.39
C ARG A 1 11.63 37.77 1.95
N LYS A 2 11.80 37.67 3.27
CA LYS A 2 12.19 36.46 4.00
C LYS A 2 10.98 36.02 4.81
N LEU A 3 10.37 34.87 4.54
CA LEU A 3 9.37 34.31 5.44
C LEU A 3 10.08 33.37 6.43
N ARG A 4 9.94 33.66 7.72
CA ARG A 4 10.35 32.79 8.81
C ARG A 4 9.12 32.31 9.57
N LYS A 5 9.24 31.05 10.00
CA LYS A 5 8.99 30.53 11.36
C LYS A 5 7.74 29.68 11.57
N ILE A 6 8.07 28.41 11.78
CA ILE A 6 7.41 27.35 12.55
C ILE A 6 6.59 27.84 13.77
N GLY A 7 5.41 27.27 13.95
CA GLY A 7 4.60 27.38 15.15
C GLY A 7 4.24 25.98 15.65
N GLN A 8 4.88 25.56 16.72
CA GLN A 8 4.58 24.38 17.53
C GLN A 8 3.93 24.91 18.80
N MET A 9 2.74 24.45 19.21
CA MET A 9 2.24 24.61 20.58
C MET A 9 1.37 23.41 20.98
N LYS A 10 1.70 22.85 22.14
CA LYS A 10 1.06 21.76 22.88
C LYS A 10 -0.07 22.28 23.78
N GLY A 11 -1.11 21.44 23.99
CA GLY A 11 -1.93 21.28 25.22
C GLY A 11 -2.79 22.46 25.69
N PRO A 12 -3.84 22.27 26.53
CA PRO A 12 -3.90 21.31 27.65
C PRO A 12 -5.23 20.51 27.83
N GLU A 13 -5.19 19.60 28.80
CA GLU A 13 -6.24 18.71 29.33
C GLU A 13 -7.39 19.39 30.13
N GLU A 14 -8.58 18.75 30.03
CA GLU A 14 -9.54 18.31 31.08
C GLU A 14 -10.59 19.21 31.79
N VAL A 15 -11.77 18.55 31.95
CA VAL A 15 -12.94 18.69 32.87
C VAL A 15 -14.10 19.67 32.59
N GLY A 16 -15.31 19.10 32.35
CA GLY A 16 -16.61 19.71 32.70
C GLY A 16 -17.84 19.20 31.90
N PRO A 17 -18.95 18.70 32.52
CA PRO A 17 -19.96 17.83 31.88
C PRO A 17 -21.26 18.54 31.42
N ALA A 18 -21.97 17.96 30.42
CA ALA A 18 -23.45 17.79 30.36
C ALA A 18 -24.01 17.61 28.92
N GLN A 19 -24.58 16.41 28.69
CA GLN A 19 -25.76 16.03 27.89
C GLN A 19 -26.20 16.81 26.62
N GLY A 20 -26.32 16.05 25.52
CA GLY A 20 -27.30 16.27 24.45
C GLY A 20 -27.24 15.13 23.40
N PRO A 21 -28.33 14.42 23.08
CA PRO A 21 -28.34 13.43 22.00
C PRO A 21 -28.68 14.15 20.69
N SER A 22 -27.68 14.40 19.84
CA SER A 22 -27.91 14.89 18.48
C SER A 22 -27.24 13.95 17.50
N GLU A 23 -28.04 12.94 17.14
CA GLU A 23 -28.13 12.31 15.81
C GLU A 23 -26.84 12.35 15.00
N ALA A 24 -25.98 11.37 15.27
CA ALA A 24 -25.03 10.90 14.28
C ALA A 24 -25.85 10.47 13.06
N ILE A 25 -25.85 11.30 12.02
CA ILE A 25 -26.16 10.86 10.65
C ILE A 25 -25.11 9.80 10.33
N GLN A 26 -25.39 8.57 10.73
CA GLN A 26 -24.65 7.41 10.29
C GLN A 26 -24.88 7.37 8.79
N CYS A 27 -23.86 7.75 8.04
CA CYS A 27 -23.72 7.32 6.66
C CYS A 27 -23.77 5.79 6.70
N LEU A 28 -24.98 5.24 6.52
CA LEU A 28 -25.27 3.81 6.39
C LEU A 28 -24.74 3.34 5.02
N SER A 29 -23.45 3.56 4.78
CA SER A 29 -22.73 2.76 3.80
C SER A 29 -22.61 1.37 4.42
N PRO A 30 -23.11 0.31 3.78
CA PRO A 30 -22.89 -1.06 4.24
C PRO A 30 -21.39 -1.28 4.25
N LYS A 31 -20.73 -1.11 5.39
CA LYS A 31 -19.38 -1.64 5.56
C LYS A 31 -19.55 -3.15 5.48
N PRO A 32 -18.96 -3.85 4.50
CA PRO A 32 -18.98 -5.30 4.52
C PRO A 32 -18.29 -5.71 5.83
N SER A 33 -19.07 -6.23 6.78
CA SER A 33 -18.54 -6.78 8.01
C SER A 33 -17.87 -8.10 7.65
N LEU A 34 -16.58 -8.02 7.29
CA LEU A 34 -15.76 -9.22 7.08
C LEU A 34 -15.70 -9.98 8.41
N THR A 35 -16.27 -11.18 8.42
CA THR A 35 -16.14 -12.10 9.56
C THR A 35 -14.68 -12.48 9.74
N PHE A 36 -14.24 -12.78 10.96
CA PHE A 36 -12.86 -13.21 11.23
C PHE A 36 -12.42 -14.39 10.34
N HIS A 37 -13.34 -15.32 10.07
CA HIS A 37 -13.12 -16.42 9.15
C HIS A 37 -12.85 -15.96 7.71
N SER A 38 -13.62 -15.00 7.18
CA SER A 38 -13.38 -14.44 5.84
C SER A 38 -12.04 -13.70 5.73
N GLN A 39 -11.61 -13.03 6.80
CA GLN A 39 -10.30 -12.37 6.85
C GLN A 39 -9.15 -13.37 6.76
N LEU A 40 -9.22 -14.48 7.50
CA LEU A 40 -8.20 -15.53 7.45
C LEU A 40 -8.12 -16.19 6.06
N ILE A 41 -9.27 -16.46 5.43
CA ILE A 41 -9.29 -17.03 4.08
C ILE A 41 -8.67 -16.06 3.08
N PHE A 42 -9.00 -14.77 3.17
CA PHE A 42 -8.42 -13.75 2.30
C PHE A 42 -6.90 -13.69 2.43
N LEU A 43 -6.36 -13.72 3.67
CA LEU A 43 -4.92 -13.74 3.90
C LEU A 43 -4.26 -15.00 3.32
N ASN A 44 -4.84 -16.19 3.55
CA ASN A 44 -4.33 -17.44 3.00
C ASN A 44 -4.28 -17.42 1.46
N ILE A 45 -5.30 -16.82 0.82
CA ILE A 45 -5.31 -16.67 -0.65
C ILE A 45 -4.18 -15.74 -1.08
N LEU A 46 -4.03 -14.56 -0.47
CA LEU A 46 -2.98 -13.61 -0.81
C LEU A 46 -1.57 -14.19 -0.68
N GLU A 47 -1.32 -14.95 0.40
CA GLU A 47 -0.07 -15.67 0.62
C GLU A 47 0.16 -16.72 -0.48
N ALA A 48 -0.87 -17.52 -0.80
CA ALA A 48 -0.77 -18.58 -1.80
C ALA A 48 -0.55 -18.08 -3.23
N ILE A 49 -1.02 -16.89 -3.57
CA ILE A 49 -0.87 -16.31 -4.91
C ILE A 49 0.34 -15.37 -5.05
N GLU A 50 1.12 -15.17 -3.99
CA GLU A 50 2.25 -14.23 -3.98
C GLU A 50 3.20 -14.48 -5.16
N PRO A 51 3.52 -13.43 -5.96
CA PRO A 51 4.40 -13.61 -7.10
C PRO A 51 5.84 -13.87 -6.65
N GLU A 52 6.45 -14.90 -7.23
CA GLU A 52 7.88 -15.18 -7.03
C GLU A 52 8.77 -13.99 -7.43
N VAL A 53 9.90 -13.86 -6.74
CA VAL A 53 10.94 -12.89 -7.07
C VAL A 53 11.50 -13.15 -8.47
N VAL A 54 11.65 -12.08 -9.23
CA VAL A 54 12.27 -12.08 -10.57
C VAL A 54 13.52 -11.22 -10.55
N ASN A 55 14.57 -11.70 -11.23
CA ASN A 55 15.84 -10.99 -11.35
C ASN A 55 15.92 -10.22 -12.66
N ALA A 56 16.64 -9.09 -12.64
CA ALA A 56 16.88 -8.27 -13.82
C ALA A 56 17.69 -9.02 -14.90
N GLY A 57 18.52 -9.97 -14.48
CA GLY A 57 19.40 -10.71 -15.41
C GLY A 57 20.54 -9.84 -15.96
N HIS A 58 20.94 -8.81 -15.21
CA HIS A 58 22.05 -7.93 -15.56
C HIS A 58 23.36 -8.71 -15.71
N ASP A 59 24.07 -8.49 -16.82
CA ASP A 59 25.39 -9.07 -17.04
C ASP A 59 26.47 -8.21 -16.36
N HIS A 60 26.98 -8.70 -15.24
CA HIS A 60 28.05 -8.04 -14.49
C HIS A 60 29.42 -8.03 -15.19
N ALA A 61 29.57 -8.74 -16.32
CA ALA A 61 30.77 -8.65 -17.15
C ALA A 61 30.80 -7.40 -18.04
N GLN A 62 29.65 -6.72 -18.20
CA GLN A 62 29.55 -5.47 -18.95
C GLN A 62 29.71 -4.24 -18.05
N PRO A 63 30.23 -3.12 -18.57
CA PRO A 63 30.29 -1.87 -17.81
C PRO A 63 28.89 -1.33 -17.49
N ASP A 64 28.70 -0.86 -16.26
CA ASP A 64 27.45 -0.26 -15.76
C ASP A 64 27.20 1.14 -16.34
N SER A 65 26.93 1.19 -17.64
CA SER A 65 26.45 2.40 -18.31
C SER A 65 24.97 2.63 -17.99
N ALA A 66 24.55 3.91 -18.02
CA ALA A 66 23.14 4.26 -17.81
C ALA A 66 22.20 3.54 -18.79
N ALA A 67 22.61 3.38 -20.05
CA ALA A 67 21.82 2.68 -21.07
C ALA A 67 21.64 1.19 -20.74
N ALA A 68 22.70 0.52 -20.30
CA ALA A 68 22.64 -0.90 -19.93
C ALA A 68 21.74 -1.13 -18.71
N LEU A 69 21.89 -0.31 -17.67
CA LEU A 69 21.06 -0.39 -16.46
C LEU A 69 19.58 -0.12 -16.75
N LEU A 70 19.27 0.90 -17.56
CA LEU A 70 17.89 1.20 -17.95
C LEU A 70 17.27 0.07 -18.77
N THR A 71 18.04 -0.59 -19.64
CA THR A 71 17.57 -1.76 -20.40
C THR A 71 17.26 -2.92 -19.45
N SER A 72 18.19 -3.24 -18.54
CA SER A 72 18.01 -4.29 -17.52
C SER A 72 16.79 -4.02 -16.61
N LEU A 73 16.56 -2.76 -16.23
CA LEU A 73 15.37 -2.35 -15.48
C LEU A 73 14.07 -2.50 -16.29
N ASN A 74 14.07 -2.15 -17.58
CA ASN A 74 12.90 -2.32 -18.43
C ASN A 74 12.54 -3.81 -18.57
N GLU A 75 13.52 -4.67 -18.84
CA GLU A 75 13.32 -6.11 -18.93
C GLU A 75 12.81 -6.71 -17.61
N LEU A 76 13.33 -6.24 -16.47
CA LEU A 76 12.80 -6.60 -15.16
C LEU A 76 11.32 -6.20 -15.03
N GLY A 77 10.99 -4.96 -15.40
CA GLY A 77 9.63 -4.42 -15.35
C GLY A 77 8.65 -5.24 -16.18
N GLU A 78 9.04 -5.65 -17.40
CA GLU A 78 8.22 -6.52 -18.26
C GLU A 78 7.95 -7.89 -17.60
N ARG A 79 8.97 -8.51 -16.99
CA ARG A 79 8.83 -9.79 -16.28
C ARG A 79 7.93 -9.65 -15.05
N GLN A 80 8.11 -8.57 -14.28
CA GLN A 80 7.26 -8.25 -13.14
C GLN A 80 5.81 -8.02 -13.55
N LEU A 81 5.57 -7.33 -14.67
CA LEU A 81 4.22 -7.07 -15.17
C LEU A 81 3.46 -8.38 -15.45
N VAL A 82 4.10 -9.38 -16.04
CA VAL A 82 3.49 -10.70 -16.25
C VAL A 82 3.10 -11.36 -14.93
N LYS A 83 3.96 -11.26 -13.89
CA LYS A 83 3.67 -11.82 -12.56
C LYS A 83 2.52 -11.08 -11.88
N VAL A 84 2.52 -9.74 -11.93
CA VAL A 84 1.45 -8.89 -11.36
C VAL A 84 0.12 -9.14 -12.04
N VAL A 85 0.08 -9.29 -13.36
CA VAL A 85 -1.16 -9.60 -14.09
C VAL A 85 -1.71 -10.97 -13.69
N LYS A 86 -0.84 -11.98 -13.50
CA LYS A 86 -1.25 -13.30 -13.01
C LYS A 86 -1.79 -13.21 -11.57
N TRP A 87 -1.09 -12.48 -10.69
CA TRP A 87 -1.52 -12.24 -9.32
C TRP A 87 -2.90 -11.56 -9.27
N ALA A 88 -3.09 -10.50 -10.07
CA ALA A 88 -4.34 -9.76 -10.14
C ALA A 88 -5.53 -10.62 -10.57
N LYS A 89 -5.32 -11.62 -11.44
CA LYS A 89 -6.35 -12.59 -11.83
C LYS A 89 -6.75 -13.55 -10.71
N GLY A 90 -5.90 -13.72 -9.69
CA GLY A 90 -6.14 -14.57 -8.53
C GLY A 90 -6.74 -13.84 -7.33
N LEU A 91 -6.97 -12.53 -7.42
CA LEU A 91 -7.58 -11.76 -6.34
C LEU A 91 -9.06 -12.16 -6.14
N PRO A 92 -9.49 -12.45 -4.89
CA PRO A 92 -10.87 -12.78 -4.57
C PRO A 92 -11.78 -11.55 -4.41
#